data_AF-A0A530LAC2-F1
#
_entry.id   AF-A0A530LAC2-F1
#
_cell.length_a   1.000
_cell.length_b   1.000
_cell.length_c   1.000
_cell.angle_alpha   90.00
_cell.angle_beta   90.00
_cell.angle_gamma   90.00
#
_symmetry.space_group_name_H-M   'P 1'
#
loop_
_entity.id
_entity.type
_entity.pdbx_description
1 polymer ?
#
loop_
_entity_poly.entity_id
_entity_poly.type
_entity_poly.pdbx_seq_one_letter_code
_entity_poly.pdbx_strand_id
1 'polypeptide(L)'
;MLSRPKSTIARTARAFATLSLAAVVAITGSVNAFAQNVPVVRDAEIEALVRDYARPIFKAAGLSGDAINIVLVNDQSFNAFVAGRRLFINTGALMTAETPNEIIGVIAHEAGHIAGGHQQKLREQLERAKTMAILA
;
A
#
# COMPACT_ATOMS: atom_id res chain seq x y z
N MET A 1 66.90 -7.99 -27.94
CA MET A 1 65.96 -6.89 -28.23
C MET A 1 64.59 -7.50 -28.51
N LEU A 2 63.75 -7.72 -27.48
CA LEU A 2 62.36 -8.17 -27.65
C LEU A 2 61.50 -7.39 -26.65
N SER A 3 60.77 -6.42 -27.19
CA SER A 3 59.92 -5.48 -26.45
C SER A 3 58.67 -6.20 -25.93
N ARG A 4 58.32 -5.98 -24.66
CA ARG A 4 57.22 -6.65 -23.95
C ARG A 4 55.87 -5.96 -24.28
N PRO A 5 54.88 -6.62 -24.91
CA PRO A 5 53.55 -6.04 -25.11
C PRO A 5 52.64 -6.33 -23.91
N LYS A 6 53.14 -6.13 -22.68
CA LYS A 6 52.33 -6.41 -21.47
C LYS A 6 51.30 -5.32 -21.17
N SER A 7 51.46 -4.11 -21.71
CA SER A 7 50.58 -2.97 -21.43
C SER A 7 49.27 -3.01 -22.21
N THR A 8 49.27 -3.50 -23.45
CA THR A 8 48.07 -3.57 -24.30
C THR A 8 47.09 -4.62 -23.77
N ILE A 9 47.60 -5.79 -23.36
CA ILE A 9 46.78 -6.89 -22.79
C ILE A 9 46.16 -6.47 -21.45
N ALA A 10 46.91 -5.74 -20.60
CA ALA A 10 46.38 -5.24 -19.34
C ALA A 10 45.34 -4.13 -19.53
N ARG A 11 45.49 -3.29 -20.57
CA ARG A 11 44.51 -2.24 -20.93
C ARG A 11 43.23 -2.82 -21.50
N THR A 12 43.32 -3.82 -22.38
CA THR A 12 42.12 -4.49 -22.93
C THR A 12 41.39 -5.27 -21.86
N ALA A 13 42.08 -5.98 -20.97
CA ALA A 13 41.46 -6.70 -19.85
C ALA A 13 40.74 -5.75 -18.87
N ARG A 14 41.35 -4.60 -18.53
CA ARG A 14 40.71 -3.58 -17.70
C ARG A 14 39.50 -2.94 -18.39
N ALA A 15 39.60 -2.62 -19.68
CA ALA A 15 38.48 -2.08 -20.45
C ALA A 15 37.30 -3.06 -20.49
N PHE A 16 37.58 -4.36 -20.65
CA PHE A 16 36.57 -5.41 -20.63
C PHE A 16 35.91 -5.56 -19.25
N ALA A 17 36.70 -5.51 -18.18
CA ALA A 17 36.19 -5.54 -16.79
C ALA A 17 35.32 -4.32 -16.46
N THR A 18 35.71 -3.13 -16.92
CA THR A 18 34.90 -1.92 -16.73
C THR A 18 33.62 -1.92 -17.56
N LEU A 19 33.66 -2.45 -18.79
CA LEU A 19 32.45 -2.59 -19.62
C LEU A 19 31.47 -3.59 -19.03
N SER A 20 31.97 -4.72 -18.53
CA SER A 20 31.13 -5.76 -17.92
C SER A 20 30.51 -5.28 -16.62
N LEU A 21 31.25 -4.54 -15.78
CA LEU A 21 30.68 -3.92 -14.59
C LEU A 21 29.64 -2.85 -14.92
N ALA A 22 29.88 -2.01 -15.93
CA ALA A 22 28.93 -1.01 -16.40
C ALA A 22 27.66 -1.64 -16.98
N ALA A 23 27.79 -2.76 -17.70
CA ALA A 23 26.65 -3.53 -18.21
C ALA A 23 25.81 -4.13 -17.09
N VAL A 24 26.43 -4.68 -16.04
CA VAL A 24 25.70 -5.21 -14.87
C VAL A 24 24.93 -4.09 -14.16
N VAL A 25 25.55 -2.92 -13.94
CA VAL A 25 24.87 -1.78 -13.30
C VAL A 25 23.69 -1.28 -14.15
N ALA A 26 23.87 -1.17 -15.46
CA ALA A 26 22.81 -0.75 -16.39
C ALA A 26 21.61 -1.72 -16.39
N ILE A 27 21.86 -3.03 -16.24
CA ILE A 27 20.80 -4.04 -16.16
C ILE A 27 20.07 -3.98 -14.81
N THR A 28 20.77 -3.68 -13.71
CA THR A 28 20.16 -3.60 -12.37
C THR A 28 19.36 -2.32 -12.09
N GLY A 29 19.56 -1.25 -12.87
CA GLY A 29 18.88 0.04 -12.67
C GLY A 29 17.41 0.09 -13.10
N SER A 30 16.87 -0.98 -13.68
CA SER A 30 15.53 -1.02 -14.29
C SER A 30 14.51 -1.75 -13.41
N VAL A 31 14.55 -1.58 -12.09
CA VAL A 31 13.42 -1.96 -11.25
C VAL A 31 12.43 -0.81 -11.26
N ASN A 32 11.42 -0.89 -12.12
CA ASN A 32 10.27 0.01 -12.04
C ASN A 32 9.68 -0.14 -10.64
N ALA A 33 9.78 0.91 -9.82
CA ALA A 33 9.00 1.01 -8.61
C ALA A 33 7.54 1.09 -9.06
N PHE A 34 6.84 -0.05 -9.01
CA PHE A 34 5.39 -0.08 -9.13
C PHE A 34 4.82 0.59 -7.88
N ALA A 35 4.76 1.92 -7.88
CA ALA A 35 3.78 2.61 -7.07
C ALA A 35 2.42 2.08 -7.55
N GLN A 36 1.84 1.14 -6.80
CA GLN A 36 0.51 0.64 -7.06
C GLN A 36 -0.44 1.84 -6.91
N ASN A 37 -0.76 2.49 -8.02
CA ASN A 37 -1.83 3.46 -8.08
C ASN A 37 -3.11 2.68 -7.81
N VAL A 38 -3.54 2.64 -6.54
CA VAL A 38 -4.88 2.18 -6.19
C VAL A 38 -5.83 3.06 -7.00
N PRO A 39 -6.64 2.48 -7.89
CA PRO A 39 -7.47 3.28 -8.79
C PRO A 39 -8.59 3.91 -7.97
N VAL A 40 -8.38 5.12 -7.47
CA VAL A 40 -9.35 5.81 -6.60
C VAL A 40 -10.43 6.48 -7.45
N VAL A 41 -11.69 6.30 -7.05
CA VAL A 41 -12.84 7.03 -7.60
C VAL A 41 -13.09 8.26 -6.73
N ARG A 42 -13.33 9.41 -7.36
CA ARG A 42 -13.67 10.67 -6.68
C ARG A 42 -15.08 11.05 -7.08
N ASP A 43 -16.03 10.72 -6.23
CA ASP A 43 -17.45 10.98 -6.44
C ASP A 43 -18.03 11.57 -5.16
N ALA A 44 -18.49 12.82 -5.24
CA ALA A 44 -18.95 13.54 -4.05
C ALA A 44 -20.28 12.99 -3.51
N GLU A 45 -21.15 12.47 -4.36
CA GLU A 45 -22.48 11.99 -3.95
C GLU A 45 -22.37 10.65 -3.23
N ILE A 46 -21.59 9.71 -3.80
CA ILE A 46 -21.36 8.41 -3.18
C ILE A 46 -20.55 8.59 -1.88
N GLU A 47 -19.50 9.40 -1.90
CA GLU A 47 -18.71 9.68 -0.68
C GLU A 47 -19.59 10.31 0.42
N ALA A 48 -20.53 11.20 0.07
CA ALA A 48 -21.47 11.79 1.03
C ALA A 48 -22.49 10.77 1.56
N LEU A 49 -23.08 9.95 0.70
CA LEU A 49 -24.05 8.93 1.10
C LEU A 49 -23.44 7.91 2.06
N VAL A 50 -22.24 7.39 1.73
CA VAL A 50 -21.53 6.46 2.61
C VAL A 50 -21.15 7.15 3.93
N ARG A 51 -20.81 8.44 3.91
CA ARG A 51 -20.54 9.21 5.13
C ARG A 51 -21.77 9.32 6.02
N ASP A 52 -22.95 9.51 5.44
CA ASP A 52 -24.21 9.56 6.18
C ASP A 52 -24.53 8.22 6.85
N TYR A 53 -24.27 7.10 6.18
CA TYR A 53 -24.35 5.76 6.77
C TYR A 53 -23.32 5.54 7.88
N ALA A 54 -22.08 5.97 7.67
CA ALA A 54 -20.97 5.70 8.57
C ALA A 54 -20.99 6.57 9.84
N ARG A 55 -21.47 7.82 9.77
CA ARG A 55 -21.51 8.75 10.91
C ARG A 55 -22.12 8.18 12.18
N PRO A 56 -23.36 7.62 12.18
CA PRO A 56 -23.96 7.06 13.39
C PRO A 56 -23.17 5.85 13.91
N ILE A 57 -22.60 5.03 13.02
CA ILE A 57 -21.78 3.86 13.38
C ILE A 57 -20.50 4.30 14.08
N PHE A 58 -19.75 5.24 13.48
CA PHE A 58 -18.52 5.75 14.07
C PHE A 58 -18.78 6.43 15.41
N LYS A 59 -19.87 7.19 15.53
CA LYS A 59 -20.29 7.78 16.80
C LYS A 59 -20.53 6.71 17.87
N ALA A 60 -21.25 5.64 17.53
CA ALA A 60 -21.49 4.52 18.46
C ALA A 60 -20.20 3.78 18.84
N ALA A 61 -19.25 3.67 17.91
CA ALA A 61 -17.94 3.06 18.14
C ALA A 61 -16.95 3.96 18.92
N GLY A 62 -17.37 5.16 19.35
CA GLY A 62 -16.49 6.12 20.03
C GLY A 62 -15.44 6.76 19.12
N LEU A 63 -15.61 6.67 17.80
CA LEU A 63 -14.74 7.26 16.79
C LEU A 63 -15.28 8.65 16.43
N SER A 64 -14.41 9.67 16.40
CA SER A 64 -14.78 10.98 15.86
C SER A 64 -15.06 10.86 14.36
N GLY A 65 -16.34 10.78 13.98
CA GLY A 65 -16.79 10.44 12.62
C GLY A 65 -16.20 11.32 11.51
N ASP A 66 -15.91 12.59 11.80
CA ASP A 66 -15.33 13.53 10.81
C ASP A 66 -13.85 13.28 10.52
N ALA A 67 -13.17 12.51 11.37
CA ALA A 67 -11.75 12.26 11.24
C ALA A 67 -11.44 10.93 10.54
N ILE A 68 -12.45 10.22 9.99
CA ILE A 68 -12.27 9.06 9.11
C ILE A 68 -12.59 9.48 7.68
N ASN A 69 -11.60 9.33 6.80
CA ASN A 69 -11.78 9.64 5.38
C ASN A 69 -12.30 8.41 4.64
N ILE A 70 -13.35 8.59 3.86
CA ILE A 70 -13.90 7.54 3.00
C ILE A 70 -13.23 7.67 1.63
N VAL A 71 -12.77 6.55 1.09
CA VAL A 71 -12.11 6.47 -0.21
C VAL A 71 -12.76 5.37 -1.01
N LEU A 72 -13.21 5.70 -2.22
CA LEU A 72 -13.77 4.73 -3.14
C LEU A 72 -12.66 4.17 -4.03
N VAL A 73 -12.62 2.86 -4.19
CA VAL A 73 -11.63 2.15 -5.02
C VAL A 73 -12.35 1.52 -6.20
N ASN A 74 -11.89 1.80 -7.41
CA ASN A 74 -12.41 1.23 -8.64
C ASN A 74 -11.94 -0.22 -8.80
N ASP A 75 -12.65 -1.12 -8.12
CA ASP A 75 -12.40 -2.55 -8.11
C ASP A 75 -13.76 -3.26 -7.98
N GLN A 76 -13.99 -4.26 -8.83
CA GLN A 76 -15.26 -4.97 -8.91
C GLN A 76 -15.43 -6.05 -7.84
N SER A 77 -14.40 -6.33 -7.03
CA SER A 77 -14.50 -7.26 -5.91
C SER A 77 -15.37 -6.69 -4.78
N PHE A 78 -16.15 -7.57 -4.15
CA PHE A 78 -16.88 -7.23 -2.92
C PHE A 78 -15.89 -7.12 -1.76
N ASN A 79 -15.44 -5.90 -1.47
CA ASN A 79 -14.47 -5.66 -0.41
C ASN A 79 -14.57 -4.23 0.16
N ALA A 80 -14.24 -4.11 1.44
CA ALA A 80 -13.97 -2.85 2.12
C ALA A 80 -12.94 -3.12 3.21
N PHE A 81 -12.09 -2.15 3.50
CA PHE A 81 -11.06 -2.31 4.52
C PHE A 81 -10.63 -0.97 5.10
N VAL A 82 -10.03 -1.03 6.28
CA VAL A 82 -9.49 0.15 6.96
C VAL A 82 -7.97 0.17 6.93
N ALA A 83 -7.39 1.36 6.73
CA ALA A 83 -5.96 1.58 6.93
C ALA A 83 -5.71 2.94 7.57
N GLY A 84 -5.24 2.93 8.82
CA GLY A 84 -5.08 4.14 9.61
C GLY A 84 -6.43 4.80 9.88
N ARG A 85 -6.62 6.03 9.39
CA ARG A 85 -7.86 6.80 9.53
C ARG A 85 -8.65 6.88 8.21
N ARG A 86 -8.53 5.86 7.37
CA ARG A 86 -9.22 5.80 6.07
C ARG A 86 -10.02 4.50 6.00
N LEU A 87 -11.26 4.63 5.56
CA LEU A 87 -12.13 3.54 5.16
C LEU A 87 -12.11 3.48 3.63
N PHE A 88 -11.65 2.36 3.09
CA PHE A 88 -11.65 2.08 1.65
C PHE A 88 -12.85 1.18 1.34
N ILE A 89 -13.62 1.54 0.32
CA ILE A 89 -14.74 0.73 -0.15
C ILE A 89 -14.55 0.52 -1.65
N ASN A 90 -14.55 -0.74 -2.08
CA ASN A 90 -14.51 -1.06 -3.49
C ASN A 90 -15.88 -0.76 -4.12
N THR A 91 -15.89 -0.21 -5.33
CA THR A 91 -17.13 0.02 -6.09
C THR A 91 -17.91 -1.26 -6.29
N GLY A 92 -17.24 -2.41 -6.43
CA GLY A 92 -17.83 -3.74 -6.47
C GLY A 92 -18.70 -4.06 -5.26
N ALA A 93 -18.29 -3.67 -4.06
CA ALA A 93 -19.13 -3.85 -2.86
C ALA A 93 -20.46 -3.11 -3.00
N LEU A 94 -20.41 -1.84 -3.43
CA LEU A 94 -21.61 -1.00 -3.62
C LEU A 94 -22.52 -1.52 -4.74
N MET A 95 -21.93 -2.04 -5.83
CA MET A 95 -22.67 -2.54 -6.99
C MET A 95 -23.28 -3.92 -6.78
N THR A 96 -22.68 -4.74 -5.91
CA THR A 96 -23.12 -6.11 -5.63
C THR A 96 -24.08 -6.17 -4.44
N ALA A 97 -24.01 -5.22 -3.50
CA ALA A 97 -24.93 -5.19 -2.37
C ALA A 97 -26.39 -5.02 -2.83
N GLU A 98 -27.28 -5.89 -2.34
CA GLU A 98 -28.69 -5.86 -2.72
C GLU A 98 -29.48 -4.82 -1.92
N THR A 99 -29.00 -4.50 -0.72
CA THR A 99 -29.62 -3.51 0.17
C THR A 99 -28.59 -2.59 0.82
N PRO A 100 -28.96 -1.34 1.17
CA PRO A 100 -28.07 -0.45 1.91
C PRO A 100 -27.55 -1.04 3.23
N ASN A 101 -28.35 -1.90 3.87
CA ASN A 101 -28.02 -2.52 5.15
C ASN A 101 -26.80 -3.44 5.09
N GLU A 102 -26.52 -4.06 3.94
CA GLU A 102 -25.34 -4.89 3.75
C GLU A 102 -24.06 -4.06 3.82
N ILE A 103 -24.04 -2.92 3.12
CA ILE A 103 -22.93 -1.96 3.19
C ILE A 103 -22.81 -1.37 4.59
N ILE A 104 -23.92 -1.02 5.25
CA ILE A 104 -23.91 -0.55 6.65
C ILE A 104 -23.29 -1.61 7.57
N GLY A 105 -23.62 -2.89 7.38
CA GLY A 105 -23.03 -4.00 8.14
C GLY A 105 -21.53 -4.13 7.93
N VAL A 106 -21.06 -4.02 6.69
CA VAL A 106 -19.63 -3.99 6.36
C VAL A 106 -18.93 -2.80 7.02
N ILE A 107 -19.49 -1.59 6.91
CA ILE A 107 -18.94 -0.40 7.57
C ILE A 107 -18.87 -0.59 9.09
N ALA A 108 -19.88 -1.22 9.70
CA ALA A 108 -19.88 -1.51 11.14
C ALA A 108 -18.80 -2.51 11.54
N HIS A 109 -18.57 -3.57 10.75
CA HIS A 109 -17.48 -4.51 10.95
C HIS A 109 -16.12 -3.79 10.92
N GLU A 110 -15.90 -2.98 9.89
CA GLU A 110 -14.69 -2.19 9.71
C GLU A 110 -14.48 -1.14 10.83
N ALA A 111 -15.55 -0.48 11.28
CA ALA A 111 -15.52 0.42 12.42
C ALA A 111 -15.06 -0.29 13.70
N GLY A 112 -15.49 -1.54 13.90
CA GLY A 112 -15.04 -2.40 14.98
C GLY A 112 -13.52 -2.65 14.95
N HIS A 113 -12.94 -2.87 13.77
CA HIS A 113 -11.48 -3.01 13.61
C HIS A 113 -10.72 -1.74 13.98
N ILE A 114 -11.24 -0.56 13.58
CA ILE A 114 -10.64 0.73 13.95
C ILE A 114 -10.72 0.94 15.47
N ALA A 115 -11.90 0.75 16.07
CA ALA A 115 -12.12 0.95 17.50
C ALA A 115 -11.31 -0.03 18.35
N GLY A 116 -11.18 -1.29 17.93
CA GLY A 116 -10.40 -2.31 18.63
C GLY A 116 -8.87 -2.10 18.56
N GLY A 117 -8.39 -1.34 17.58
CA GLY A 117 -6.98 -0.99 17.40
C GLY A 117 -6.06 -2.18 17.14
N HIS A 118 -6.59 -3.38 16.85
CA HIS A 118 -5.80 -4.61 16.74
C HIS A 118 -4.77 -4.55 15.61
N GLN A 119 -5.08 -3.93 14.46
CA GLN A 119 -4.13 -3.77 13.37
C GLN A 119 -2.95 -2.84 13.73
N GLN A 120 -3.21 -1.76 14.49
CA GLN A 120 -2.13 -0.88 14.98
C GLN A 120 -1.27 -1.60 16.01
N LYS A 121 -1.89 -2.31 16.97
CA LYS A 121 -1.18 -3.10 17.97
C LYS A 121 -0.28 -4.18 17.34
N LEU A 122 -0.77 -4.89 16.33
CA LEU A 122 0.04 -5.90 15.62
C LEU A 122 1.22 -5.27 14.89
N ARG A 123 1.02 -4.12 14.21
CA ARG A 123 2.11 -3.38 13.58
C ARG A 123 3.16 -2.91 14.60
N GLU A 124 2.74 -2.35 15.72
CA GLU A 124 3.65 -1.94 16.80
C GLU A 124 4.47 -3.13 17.33
N GLN A 125 3.83 -4.29 17.52
CA GLN A 125 4.52 -5.51 17.96
C GLN A 125 5.57 -5.97 16.93
N LEU A 126 5.23 -5.95 15.63
CA LEU A 126 6.16 -6.30 14.56
C LEU A 126 7.33 -5.31 14.47
N GLU A 127 7.07 -4.01 14.58
CA GLU A 127 8.13 -2.98 14.57
C GLU A 127 9.06 -3.11 15.79
N ARG A 128 8.51 -3.40 16.97
CA ARG A 128 9.33 -3.73 18.16
C ARG A 128 10.18 -4.97 17.93
N ALA A 129 9.62 -6.04 17.36
CA ALA A 129 10.35 -7.27 17.05
C ALA A 129 11.50 -7.01 16.04
N LYS A 130 11.25 -6.23 14.99
CA LYS A 130 12.29 -5.81 14.02
C LYS A 130 13.40 -5.02 14.70
N THR A 131 13.04 -4.08 15.58
CA THR A 131 14.03 -3.27 16.32
C THR A 131 14.92 -4.17 17.18
N MET A 132 14.32 -5.12 17.91
CA MET A 132 15.08 -6.11 18.70
C MET A 132 16.00 -6.97 17.84
N ALA A 133 15.58 -7.37 16.63
CA ALA A 133 16.40 -8.16 15.71
C ALA A 133 17.58 -7.38 15.11
N ILE A 134 17.50 -6.04 15.01
CA ILE A 134 18.62 -5.19 14.56
C ILE A 134 19.62 -4.96 15.70
N LEU A 135 19.16 -4.94 16.95
CA LEU A 135 19.99 -4.69 18.13
C LEU A 135 20.68 -5.96 18.68
N ALA A 136 20.22 -7.15 18.30
CA ALA A 136 20.78 -8.45 18.68
C ALA A 136 21.88 -8.89 17.71
#